data_AF-A0A150H1U9-F1
#
_entry.id   AF-A0A150H1U9-F1
#
_cell.length_a   1.000
_cell.length_b   1.000
_cell.length_c   1.000
_cell.angle_alpha   90.00
_cell.angle_beta   90.00
_cell.angle_gamma   90.00
#
_symmetry.space_group_name_H-M   'P 1'
#
loop_
_entity.id
_entity.type
_entity.pdbx_description
1 polymer ?
#
loop_
_entity_poly.entity_id
_entity_poly.type
_entity_poly.pdbx_seq_one_letter_code
_entity_poly.pdbx_strand_id
1 'polypeptide(L)' 'MGLLRFVLAQTAISALVIGALKEKGAVQLKPEAVQNEYARFAITYLVSLGESAWIKGQQLVEGLSQKPQ' A
#
# COMPACT_ATOMS: atom_id res chain seq x y z
N MET A 1 -11.30 -19.25 12.24
CA MET A 1 -11.39 -18.16 11.24
C MET A 1 -10.73 -16.83 11.65
N GLY A 2 -10.32 -16.61 12.92
CA GLY A 2 -9.72 -15.34 13.36
C GLY A 2 -8.31 -15.05 12.83
N LEU A 3 -7.44 -16.07 12.78
CA LEU A 3 -6.04 -15.91 12.38
C LEU A 3 -5.87 -15.43 10.93
N LEU A 4 -6.62 -16.04 9.99
CA LEU A 4 -6.55 -15.67 8.57
C LEU A 4 -6.96 -14.21 8.35
N ARG A 5 -8.02 -13.75 9.02
CA ARG A 5 -8.47 -12.35 8.95
C ARG A 5 -7.42 -11.40 9.52
N PHE A 6 -6.80 -11.78 10.64
CA PHE A 6 -5.73 -11.01 11.26
C PHE A 6 -4.53 -10.85 10.33
N VAL A 7 -4.06 -11.95 9.72
CA VAL A 7 -2.93 -11.93 8.77
C VAL A 7 -3.26 -11.09 7.55
N LEU A 8 -4.44 -11.24 6.96
CA LEU A 8 -4.85 -10.44 5.79
C LEU A 8 -4.95 -8.95 6.13
N ALA A 9 -5.50 -8.60 7.29
CA ALA A 9 -5.57 -7.22 7.74
C ALA A 9 -4.18 -6.61 7.94
N GLN A 10 -3.26 -7.34 8.59
CA GLN A 10 -1.87 -6.90 8.78
C GLN A 10 -1.14 -6.71 7.45
N THR A 11 -1.32 -7.64 6.51
CA THR A 11 -0.75 -7.51 5.15
C THR A 11 -1.29 -6.28 4.43
N ALA A 12 -2.60 -6.03 4.51
CA ALA A 12 -3.22 -4.86 3.88
C ALA A 12 -2.71 -3.54 4.48
N ILE A 13 -2.63 -3.45 5.81
CA ILE A 13 -2.08 -2.27 6.50
C ILE A 13 -0.62 -2.07 6.12
N SER A 14 0.18 -3.13 6.15
CA SER A 14 1.61 -3.05 5.80
C SER A 14 1.80 -2.61 4.35
N ALA A 15 1.02 -3.16 3.42
CA ALA A 15 1.04 -2.76 2.01
C ALA A 15 0.70 -1.27 1.85
N LEU A 16 -0.34 -0.78 2.54
CA LEU A 16 -0.73 0.63 2.51
C LEU A 16 0.36 1.54 3.09
N VAL A 17 0.94 1.19 4.24
CA VAL A 17 2.00 1.98 4.88
C VAL A 17 3.25 2.03 4.00
N ILE A 18 3.70 0.88 3.49
CA ILE A 18 4.89 0.82 2.62
C ILE A 18 4.62 1.59 1.31
N GLY A 19 3.44 1.44 0.72
CA GLY A 19 3.03 2.18 -0.45
C GLY A 19 3.03 3.70 -0.21
N ALA A 20 2.42 4.16 0.89
CA ALA A 20 2.42 5.58 1.26
C ALA A 20 3.84 6.14 1.46
N LEU A 21 4.71 5.37 2.13
CA LEU A 21 6.12 5.77 2.31
C LEU A 21 6.88 5.83 0.98
N LYS A 22 6.58 4.94 0.03
CA LYS A 22 7.16 4.95 -1.30
C LYS A 22 6.69 6.17 -2.10
N GLU A 23 5.38 6.46 -2.07
CA GLU A 23 4.79 7.66 -2.72
C GLU A 23 5.44 8.95 -2.22
N LYS A 24 5.68 9.06 -0.90
CA LYS A 24 6.38 10.20 -0.30
C LYS A 24 7.88 10.23 -0.53
N GLY A 25 8.45 9.24 -1.23
CA GLY A 25 9.89 9.12 -1.48
C GLY A 25 10.72 8.77 -0.24
N ALA A 26 10.09 8.40 0.88
CA ALA A 26 10.77 8.03 2.11
C ALA A 26 11.44 6.65 2.03
N VAL A 27 10.91 5.76 1.19
CA VAL A 27 11.51 4.45 0.89
C VAL A 27 11.59 4.20 -0.61
N GLN A 28 12.63 3.48 -1.04
CA GLN A 28 12.77 3.02 -2.41
C GLN A 28 12.65 1.49 -2.44
N LEU A 29 11.73 0.98 -3.27
CA LEU A 29 11.60 -0.45 -3.49
C LEU A 29 12.74 -0.93 -4.39
N LYS A 30 13.47 -1.96 -3.96
CA LYS A 30 14.51 -2.64 -4.76
C LYS A 30 14.11 -4.09 -5.03
N PRO A 31 13.11 -4.33 -5.90
CA PRO A 31 12.59 -5.67 -6.16
C PRO A 31 13.64 -6.60 -6.79
N GLU A 32 14.69 -6.06 -7.42
CA GLU A 32 15.78 -6.80 -8.03
C GLU A 32 16.61 -7.57 -7.00
N ALA A 33 16.64 -7.09 -5.75
CA ALA A 33 17.33 -7.78 -4.65
C ALA A 33 16.63 -9.08 -4.24
N VAL A 34 15.37 -9.28 -4.64
CA VAL A 34 14.58 -10.48 -4.34
C VAL A 34 14.81 -11.51 -5.45
N GLN A 35 15.50 -12.61 -5.14
CA GLN A 35 15.82 -13.66 -6.10
C GLN A 35 14.59 -14.49 -6.51
N ASN A 36 13.59 -14.62 -5.63
CA ASN A 36 12.36 -15.35 -5.91
C ASN A 36 11.40 -14.49 -6.72
N GLU A 37 11.05 -14.95 -7.93
CA GLU A 37 10.19 -14.21 -8.86
C GLU A 37 8.77 -13.98 -8.33
N TYR A 38 8.17 -14.98 -7.67
CA TYR A 38 6.84 -14.85 -7.07
C TYR A 38 6.84 -13.87 -5.90
N ALA A 39 7.85 -13.92 -5.04
CA ALA A 39 8.00 -12.96 -3.95
C ALA A 39 8.23 -11.54 -4.48
N ARG A 40 9.04 -11.40 -5.54
CA ARG A 40 9.27 -10.13 -6.23
C ARG A 40 7.96 -9.55 -6.79
N PHE A 41 7.19 -10.38 -7.49
CA PHE A 41 5.88 -9.99 -8.02
C PHE A 41 4.93 -9.58 -6.89
N ALA A 42 4.78 -10.42 -5.86
CA ALA A 42 3.89 -10.16 -4.74
C ALA A 42 4.23 -8.85 -4.01
N ILE A 43 5.50 -8.62 -3.70
CA ILE A 43 5.96 -7.40 -3.03
C ILE A 43 5.68 -6.17 -3.91
N THR A 44 6.06 -6.23 -5.19
CA THR A 44 5.86 -5.11 -6.12
C THR A 44 4.37 -4.77 -6.27
N TYR A 45 3.54 -5.80 -6.40
CA TYR A 45 2.10 -5.66 -6.54
C TYR A 45 1.46 -5.09 -5.27
N LEU A 46 1.80 -5.62 -4.09
CA LEU A 46 1.26 -5.12 -2.81
C LEU A 46 1.63 -3.67 -2.56
N VAL A 47 2.87 -3.28 -2.83
CA VAL A 47 3.33 -1.89 -2.65
C VAL A 47 2.61 -0.95 -3.62
N SER A 48 2.44 -1.35 -4.89
CA SER A 48 1.69 -0.59 -5.89
C SER A 48 0.20 -0.43 -5.53
N LEU A 49 -0.41 -1.48 -4.99
CA LEU A 49 -1.77 -1.42 -4.44
C LEU A 49 -1.85 -0.44 -3.26
N GLY A 50 -0.86 -0.47 -2.38
CA GLY A 50 -0.75 0.45 -1.25
C GLY A 50 -0.65 1.92 -1.68
N GLU A 51 0.19 2.22 -2.67
CA GLU A 51 0.30 3.56 -3.27
C GLU A 51 -1.04 4.02 -3.84
N SER A 52 -1.69 3.16 -4.61
CA SER A 52 -2.99 3.47 -5.22
C SER A 52 -4.07 3.73 -4.16
N ALA A 53 -4.09 2.92 -3.10
CA ALA A 53 -5.03 3.07 -1.99
C ALA A 53 -4.77 4.38 -1.22
N TRP A 54 -3.50 4.74 -1.01
CA TRP A 54 -3.10 5.97 -0.36
C TRP A 54 -3.52 7.22 -1.16
N ILE A 55 -3.24 7.25 -2.47
CA ILE A 55 -3.63 8.36 -3.36
C ILE A 55 -5.15 8.53 -3.38
N LYS A 56 -5.90 7.43 -3.55
CA LYS A 56 -7.37 7.48 -3.50
C LYS A 56 -7.89 7.92 -2.12
N GLY A 57 -7.22 7.50 -1.05
CA GLY A 57 -7.53 7.94 0.31
C GLY A 57 -7.35 9.45 0.49
N GLN A 58 -6.25 10.01 -0.02
CA GLN A 58 -6.02 11.46 -0.02
C GLN A 58 -7.10 12.19 -0.81
N GLN A 59 -7.41 11.75 -2.03
CA GLN A 59 -8.47 12.33 -2.86
C GLN A 59 -9.84 12.30 -2.16
N LEU A 60 -10.15 11.21 -1.46
CA LEU A 60 -11.39 11.10 -0.68
C LEU A 60 -11.42 12.13 0.46
N VAL A 61 -10.34 12.22 1.25
CA VAL A 61 -10.25 13.17 2.38
C VAL A 61 -10.30 14.62 1.88
N GLU A 62 -9.63 14.92 0.77
CA GLU A 62 -9.68 16.22 0.12
C GLU A 62 -11.11 16.54 -0.36
N GLY A 63 -11.79 15.58 -0.99
CA GLY A 63 -13.18 15.73 -1.42
C GLY A 63 -14.16 15.93 -0.26
N LEU A 64 -13.93 15.29 0.88
CA LEU A 64 -14.71 15.49 2.11
C LEU A 64 -14.41 16.81 2.82
N SER A 65 -13.23 17.38 2.58
CA SER A 65 -12.80 18.66 3.17
C SER A 65 -13.30 19.88 2.39
N GLN A 66 -13.79 19.67 1.15
CA GLN A 66 -14.50 20.70 0.41
C GLN A 66 -15.90 20.87 1.01
N LYS A 67 -16.19 22.05 1.58
CA LYS A 67 -17.53 22.37 2.12
C LYS A 67 -18.59 22.08 1.05
N PRO A 68 -19.71 21.40 1.40
CA PRO A 68 -20.85 21.36 0.50
C PRO A 68 -21.30 22.80 0.23
N GLN A 69 -21.43 23.15 -1.05
CA GLN A 69 -22.03 24.42 -1.48
C GLN A 69 -23.49 24.49 -1.05
#